data_AF-A0A7S0MUD5-F1
#
_entry.id   AF-A0A7S0MUD5-F1
#
_cell.length_a   1.000
_cell.length_b   1.000
_cell.length_c   1.000
_cell.angle_alpha   90.00
_cell.angle_beta   90.00
_cell.angle_gamma   90.00
#
_symmetry.space_group_name_H-M   'P 1'
#
loop_
_entity.id
_entity.type
_entity.pdbx_description
1 polymer ?
#
loop_
_entity_poly.entity_id
_entity_poly.type
_entity_poly.pdbx_seq_one_letter_code
_entity_poly.pdbx_strand_id
1 'polypeptide(L)'
;AAAAAAAAEEEEPPPAPLDLNDVKSFVMACIPAAQRTPVQCYIKRVRKGLQKLWPYYVLYSQDPDRFLLSGRRRKKNKQSTYLISTDEKDLSRRSGAYT
;
A
#
# COMPACT_ATOMS: atom_id res chain seq x y z
N ALA A 1 22.79 -37.83 -14.47
CA ALA A 1 23.45 -36.52 -14.65
C ALA A 1 22.35 -35.48 -14.78
N ALA A 2 22.25 -34.58 -13.81
CA ALA A 2 21.27 -33.50 -13.80
C ALA A 2 21.72 -32.40 -14.75
N ALA A 3 20.94 -32.12 -15.80
CA ALA A 3 21.14 -30.96 -16.66
C ALA A 3 20.26 -29.83 -16.14
N ALA A 4 20.88 -28.91 -15.42
CA ALA A 4 20.35 -27.58 -15.17
C ALA A 4 20.30 -26.83 -16.52
N ALA A 5 19.10 -26.42 -16.93
CA ALA A 5 18.92 -25.50 -18.05
C ALA A 5 18.33 -24.20 -17.49
N ALA A 6 19.14 -23.16 -17.67
CA ALA A 6 18.97 -21.79 -17.24
C ALA A 6 17.53 -21.26 -17.34
N ALA A 7 17.02 -20.77 -16.20
CA ALA A 7 15.92 -19.82 -16.19
C ALA A 7 16.46 -18.52 -16.81
N ALA A 8 15.93 -18.17 -17.98
CA ALA A 8 16.15 -16.87 -18.58
C ALA A 8 15.64 -15.79 -17.61
N GLU A 9 16.54 -14.93 -17.16
CA GLU A 9 16.16 -13.68 -16.52
C GLU A 9 15.48 -12.81 -17.60
N GLU A 10 14.15 -12.65 -17.49
CA GLU A 10 13.44 -11.56 -18.13
C GLU A 10 13.95 -10.26 -17.47
N GLU A 11 14.85 -9.56 -18.16
CA GLU A 11 15.18 -8.18 -17.83
C GLU A 11 13.95 -7.32 -18.22
N GLU A 12 13.01 -7.19 -17.29
CA GLU A 12 11.88 -6.26 -17.39
C GLU A 12 12.44 -4.86 -17.65
N PRO A 13 11.87 -4.10 -18.61
CA PRO A 13 12.27 -2.73 -18.86
C PRO A 13 12.19 -1.93 -17.54
N PRO A 14 13.09 -0.96 -17.31
CA PRO A 14 13.12 -0.22 -16.06
C PRO A 14 11.71 0.31 -15.78
N PRO A 15 11.14 0.02 -14.58
CA PRO A 15 9.78 0.38 -14.27
C PRO A 15 9.59 1.86 -14.56
N ALA A 16 8.62 2.18 -15.43
CA ALA A 16 8.26 3.55 -15.67
C ALA A 16 7.98 4.21 -14.31
N PRO A 17 8.50 5.42 -14.03
CA PRO A 17 8.29 6.07 -12.75
C PRO A 17 6.80 6.15 -12.47
N LEU A 18 6.36 5.54 -11.36
CA LEU A 18 4.97 5.62 -10.93
C LEU A 18 4.66 7.09 -10.63
N ASP A 19 3.70 7.67 -11.34
CA ASP A 19 3.23 9.02 -11.03
C ASP A 19 2.37 8.98 -9.77
N LEU A 20 3.03 9.13 -8.64
CA LEU A 20 2.41 9.11 -7.31
C LEU A 20 1.97 10.49 -6.85
N ASN A 21 1.90 11.50 -7.74
CA ASN A 21 1.49 12.86 -7.35
C ASN A 21 0.05 12.92 -6.82
N ASP A 22 -0.86 12.15 -7.40
CA ASP A 22 -2.21 11.98 -6.87
C ASP A 22 -2.43 10.56 -6.34
N VAL A 23 -2.16 10.41 -5.05
CA VAL A 23 -2.24 9.13 -4.33
C VAL A 23 -3.65 8.53 -4.39
N LYS A 24 -4.69 9.38 -4.38
CA LYS A 24 -6.08 8.91 -4.39
C LYS A 24 -6.44 8.27 -5.73
N SER A 25 -6.08 8.94 -6.83
CA SER A 25 -6.30 8.39 -8.16
C SER A 25 -5.45 7.15 -8.42
N PHE A 26 -4.21 7.12 -7.93
CA PHE A 26 -3.33 5.97 -8.05
C PHE A 26 -3.91 4.70 -7.37
N VAL A 27 -4.42 4.83 -6.14
CA VAL A 27 -4.98 3.68 -5.40
C VAL A 27 -6.27 3.16 -6.04
N MET A 28 -7.08 4.06 -6.62
CA MET A 28 -8.38 3.69 -7.22
C MET A 28 -8.25 3.25 -8.67
N ALA A 29 -7.14 3.56 -9.34
CA ALA A 29 -6.88 3.12 -10.69
C ALA A 29 -6.61 1.61 -10.71
N CYS A 30 -7.22 0.91 -11.67
CA CYS A 30 -6.72 -0.40 -12.05
C CYS A 30 -5.29 -0.26 -12.56
N ILE A 31 -4.40 -1.17 -12.18
CA ILE A 31 -3.03 -1.23 -12.69
C ILE A 31 -3.13 -1.23 -14.23
N PRO A 32 -2.64 -0.19 -14.92
CA PRO A 32 -2.78 -0.10 -16.36
C PRO A 32 -2.08 -1.30 -17.01
N ALA A 33 -2.73 -1.95 -17.97
CA ALA A 33 -2.14 -3.08 -18.71
C ALA A 33 -0.81 -2.73 -19.40
N ALA A 34 -0.52 -1.43 -19.58
CA ALA A 34 0.72 -0.90 -20.09
C ALA A 34 1.89 -0.88 -19.08
N GLN A 35 1.60 -0.94 -17.77
CA GLN A 35 2.57 -1.02 -16.67
C GLN A 35 2.54 -2.43 -16.10
N ARG A 36 2.91 -3.42 -16.93
CA ARG A 36 2.91 -4.85 -16.57
C ARG A 36 3.83 -5.20 -15.40
N THR A 37 4.64 -4.24 -14.97
CA THR A 37 5.53 -4.35 -13.82
C THR A 37 4.74 -4.28 -12.51
N PRO A 38 4.91 -5.26 -11.60
CA PRO A 38 4.22 -5.27 -10.32
C PRO A 38 4.66 -4.08 -9.44
N VAL A 39 3.70 -3.41 -8.79
CA VAL A 39 4.00 -2.36 -7.81
C VAL A 39 4.50 -2.99 -6.52
N GLN A 40 5.77 -2.81 -6.20
CA GLN A 40 6.34 -3.24 -4.93
C GLN A 40 5.90 -2.29 -3.81
N CYS A 41 5.28 -2.85 -2.78
CA CYS A 41 4.79 -2.11 -1.61
C CYS A 41 5.13 -2.86 -0.32
N TYR A 42 5.26 -2.12 0.78
CA TYR A 42 5.45 -2.70 2.10
C TYR A 42 4.47 -2.10 3.12
N ILE A 43 4.10 -2.93 4.11
CA ILE A 43 3.16 -2.53 5.17
C ILE A 43 3.93 -2.35 6.48
N LYS A 44 3.93 -1.12 7.00
CA LYS A 44 4.48 -0.78 8.31
C LYS A 44 3.39 -0.86 9.37
N ARG A 45 3.54 -1.78 10.32
CA ARG A 45 2.63 -1.89 11.48
C ARG A 45 3.13 -1.05 12.64
N VAL A 46 2.44 0.04 12.93
CA VAL A 46 2.72 0.90 14.09
C VAL A 46 2.00 0.35 15.32
N ARG A 47 2.78 0.03 16.36
CA ARG A 47 2.29 -0.51 17.65
C ARG A 47 2.68 0.40 18.83
N LYS A 48 2.50 1.71 18.69
CA LYS A 48 2.87 2.70 19.72
C LYS A 48 1.74 2.90 20.76
N GLY A 49 2.06 2.77 22.05
CA GLY A 49 1.16 3.11 23.17
C GLY A 49 -0.23 2.50 23.09
N LEU A 50 -1.28 3.33 23.15
CA LEU A 50 -2.70 2.93 23.05
C LEU A 50 -3.07 2.27 21.70
N GLN A 51 -2.23 2.36 20.67
CA GLN A 51 -2.41 1.68 19.38
C GLN A 51 -1.98 0.19 19.45
N LYS A 52 -1.52 -0.30 20.61
CA LYS A 52 -1.23 -1.72 20.82
C LYS A 52 -2.50 -2.59 20.78
N LEU A 53 -3.64 -2.03 21.19
CA LEU A 53 -4.94 -2.71 21.20
C LEU A 53 -5.65 -2.66 19.83
N TRP A 54 -5.41 -1.59 19.05
CA TRP A 54 -5.86 -1.47 17.67
C TRP A 54 -4.70 -0.98 16.82
N PRO A 55 -3.95 -1.91 16.19
CA PRO A 55 -2.78 -1.56 15.41
C PRO A 55 -3.16 -0.63 14.27
N TYR A 56 -2.23 0.27 13.98
CA TYR A 56 -2.29 1.17 12.85
C TYR A 56 -1.33 0.64 11.78
N TYR A 57 -1.80 0.61 10.54
CA TYR A 57 -1.07 0.11 9.39
C TYR A 57 -0.86 1.24 8.42
N VAL A 58 0.34 1.30 7.85
CA VAL A 58 0.69 2.23 6.80
C VAL A 58 1.24 1.44 5.63
N LEU A 59 0.74 1.74 4.44
CA LEU A 59 1.20 1.19 3.18
C LEU A 59 2.10 2.22 2.50
N TYR A 60 3.30 1.78 2.14
CA TYR A 60 4.25 2.57 1.37
C TYR A 60 4.58 1.82 0.08
N SER A 61 4.85 2.57 -0.99
CA SER A 61 5.53 2.04 -2.18
C SER A 61 7.02 1.89 -1.89
N GLN A 62 7.68 0.92 -2.51
CA GLN A 62 9.12 0.71 -2.33
C GLN A 62 9.95 1.68 -3.19
N ASP A 63 9.50 1.93 -4.43
CA ASP A 63 10.23 2.72 -5.42
C ASP A 63 9.27 3.66 -6.17
N PRO A 64 9.22 4.96 -5.84
CA PRO A 64 9.90 5.63 -4.72
C PRO A 64 9.23 5.36 -3.37
N ASP A 65 9.98 5.48 -2.26
CA ASP A 65 9.47 5.31 -0.89
C ASP A 65 8.45 6.40 -0.53
N ARG A 66 7.19 6.17 -0.91
CA ARG A 66 6.10 7.13 -0.83
C ARG A 66 4.88 6.50 -0.18
N PHE A 67 4.24 7.29 0.67
CA PHE A 67 3.02 6.90 1.35
C PHE A 67 1.88 6.68 0.34
N LEU A 68 1.14 5.59 0.50
CA LEU A 68 -0.04 5.26 -0.30
C LEU A 68 -1.32 5.34 0.54
N LEU A 69 -1.38 4.54 1.59
CA LEU A 69 -2.60 4.37 2.37
C LEU A 69 -2.31 4.20 3.85
N SER A 70 -3.26 4.61 4.65
CA SER A 70 -3.27 4.37 6.07
C SER A 70 -4.52 3.61 6.50
N GLY A 71 -4.37 2.74 7.51
CA GLY A 71 -5.41 1.82 7.91
C GLY A 71 -5.47 1.59 9.41
N ARG A 72 -6.67 1.58 9.99
CA ARG A 72 -6.85 1.23 11.41
C ARG A 72 -8.14 0.45 11.64
N ARG A 73 -8.11 -0.55 12.53
CA ARG A 73 -9.34 -1.21 12.99
C ARG A 73 -10.28 -0.22 13.69
N ARG A 74 -11.56 -0.26 13.33
CA ARG A 74 -12.61 0.58 13.93
C ARG A 74 -12.88 0.15 15.38
N LYS A 75 -12.88 1.13 16.30
CA LYS A 75 -13.33 0.95 17.68
C LYS A 75 -14.86 0.74 17.70
N LYS A 76 -15.34 -0.09 18.62
CA LYS A 76 -16.77 -0.36 18.90
C LYS A 76 -17.53 -1.20 17.85
N ASN A 77 -16.86 -1.86 16.90
CA ASN A 77 -17.51 -2.84 16.01
C ASN A 77 -17.26 -4.28 16.50
N LYS A 78 -18.32 -5.11 16.47
CA LYS A 78 -18.24 -6.56 16.74
C LYS A 78 -17.42 -7.30 15.67
N GLN A 79 -17.47 -6.81 14.44
CA GLN A 79 -16.66 -7.30 13.32
C GLN A 79 -15.36 -6.51 13.17
N SER A 80 -14.36 -7.12 12.53
CA SER A 80 -13.05 -6.52 12.23
C SER A 80 -13.13 -5.58 11.02
N THR A 81 -13.94 -4.52 11.12
CA THR A 81 -14.01 -3.48 10.09
C THR A 81 -12.85 -2.50 10.23
N TYR A 82 -12.25 -2.10 9.11
CA TYR A 82 -11.12 -1.16 9.06
C TYR A 82 -11.56 0.19 8.50
N LEU A 83 -10.89 1.24 8.97
CA LEU A 83 -10.94 2.59 8.42
C LEU A 83 -9.70 2.72 7.53
N ILE A 84 -9.89 2.98 6.23
CA ILE A 84 -8.80 3.22 5.27
C ILE A 84 -8.85 4.70 4.88
N SER A 85 -7.70 5.36 4.81
CA SER A 85 -7.59 6.76 4.40
C SER A 85 -6.39 6.96 3.48
N THR A 86 -6.51 7.94 2.58
CA THR A 86 -5.44 8.43 1.70
C THR A 86 -4.51 9.41 2.39
N ASP A 87 -4.74 9.74 3.66
CA ASP A 87 -3.87 10.62 4.44
C ASP A 87 -3.05 9.84 5.48
N GLU A 88 -1.79 10.22 5.68
CA GLU A 88 -0.91 9.56 6.65
C GLU A 88 -1.33 9.83 8.10
N LYS A 89 -1.82 11.04 8.40
CA LYS A 89 -2.07 11.47 9.80
C LYS A 89 -3.54 11.52 10.18
N ASP A 90 -4.46 11.64 9.22
CA ASP A 90 -5.88 11.83 9.51
C ASP A 90 -6.74 10.58 9.32
N LEU A 91 -6.73 9.71 10.34
CA LEU A 91 -7.59 8.54 10.46
C LEU A 91 -8.80 8.79 11.36
N SER A 92 -9.25 10.04 11.41
CA SER A 92 -10.43 10.40 12.19
C SER A 92 -11.71 10.07 11.42
N ARG A 93 -12.79 9.83 12.15
CA ARG A 93 -14.12 9.49 11.58
C ARG A 93 -14.74 10.58 10.71
N ARG A 94 -14.18 11.79 10.76
CA ARG A 94 -14.75 13.01 10.16
C ARG A 94 -13.80 13.64 9.15
N SER A 95 -12.71 12.94 8.80
CA SER A 95 -11.80 13.39 7.77
C SER A 95 -12.46 13.28 6.40
N GLY A 96 -12.29 14.30 5.57
CA GLY A 96 -12.78 14.30 4.19
C GLY A 96 -12.03 13.31 3.27
N ALA A 97 -10.98 12.67 3.80
CA ALA A 97 -10.11 11.71 3.12
C ALA A 97 -10.50 10.24 3.38
N TYR A 98 -11.73 10.01 3.84
CA TYR A 98 -12.29 8.68 4.04
C TYR A 98 -13.03 8.21 2.79
N THR A 99 -12.72 7.00 2.32
CA THR A 99 -13.44 6.27 1.26
C THR A 99 -14.08 5.02 1.83
#